data_AF-A0A7W1RPW7-F1
#
_entry.id   AF-A0A7W1RPW7-F1
#
_cell.length_a   1.000
_cell.length_b   1.000
_cell.length_c   1.000
_cell.angle_alpha   90.00
_cell.angle_beta   90.00
_cell.angle_gamma   90.00
#
_symmetry.space_group_name_H-M   'P 1'
#
loop_
_entity.id
_entity.type
_entity.pdbx_description
1 polymer ?
#
loop_
_entity_poly.entity_id
_entity_poly.type
_entity_poly.pdbx_seq_one_letter_code
_entity_poly.pdbx_strand_id
1 'polypeptide(L)' 'MLAKTKSFFSEVRLELVKASWPWDPKQKGMKRYKELTDSTIVVIVAMLLLGGYVALFDFILVSVIHFFTRL' A
#
# COMPACT_ATOMS: atom_id res chain seq x y z
N MET A 1 -27.75 24.59 7.32
CA MET A 1 -26.58 23.69 7.33
C MET A 1 -26.78 22.45 6.46
N LEU A 2 -27.92 21.73 6.55
CA LEU A 2 -28.23 20.54 5.74
C LEU A 2 -28.08 20.72 4.20
N ALA A 3 -28.43 21.90 3.66
CA ALA A 3 -28.30 22.18 2.23
C ALA A 3 -26.83 22.26 1.76
N LYS A 4 -25.92 22.77 2.59
CA LYS A 4 -24.48 22.83 2.27
C LYS A 4 -23.86 21.44 2.24
N THR A 5 -24.25 20.57 3.17
CA THR A 5 -23.80 19.17 3.21
C THR A 5 -24.28 18.42 1.96
N LYS A 6 -25.53 18.61 1.54
CA LYS A 6 -26.05 18.01 0.30
C LYS A 6 -25.31 18.49 -0.95
N SER A 7 -25.01 19.79 -1.05
CA SER A 7 -24.20 20.34 -2.15
C SER A 7 -22.81 19.71 -2.19
N PHE A 8 -22.14 19.65 -1.05
CA PHE A 8 -20.81 19.06 -0.93
C PHE A 8 -20.76 17.60 -1.39
N PHE A 9 -21.70 16.76 -0.94
CA PHE A 9 -21.76 15.37 -1.41
C PHE A 9 -22.08 15.24 -2.90
N SER A 10 -22.87 16.18 -3.46
CA SER A 10 -23.15 16.23 -4.89
C SER A 10 -21.90 16.57 -5.70
N GLU A 11 -21.14 17.57 -5.26
CA GLU A 11 -19.89 17.99 -5.90
C GLU A 11 -18.81 16.90 -5.82
N VAL A 12 -18.61 16.31 -4.64
CA VAL A 12 -17.67 15.20 -4.45
C VAL A 12 -18.03 14.03 -5.37
N ARG A 13 -19.32 13.68 -5.50
CA ARG A 13 -19.75 12.62 -6.40
C ARG A 13 -19.44 12.94 -7.87
N LEU A 14 -19.61 14.20 -8.29
CA LEU A 14 -19.30 14.63 -9.65
C LEU A 14 -17.80 14.53 -9.96
N GLU A 15 -16.94 14.89 -9.02
CA GLU A 15 -15.48 14.75 -9.16
C GLU A 15 -15.04 13.28 -9.14
N LEU A 16 -15.67 12.45 -8.30
CA LEU A 16 -15.33 11.03 -8.18
C LEU A 16 -15.62 10.23 -9.45
N VAL A 17 -16.59 10.68 -10.27
CA VAL A 17 -16.90 10.10 -11.58
C VAL A 17 -15.83 10.46 -12.63
N LYS A 18 -15.13 11.59 -12.47
CA LYS A 18 -14.04 11.98 -13.37
C LYS A 18 -12.74 11.25 -13.06
N ALA A 19 -12.63 10.61 -11.89
CA ALA A 19 -11.44 9.88 -11.51
C ALA A 19 -11.20 8.69 -12.45
N SER A 20 -10.05 8.67 -13.10
CA SER A 20 -9.57 7.51 -13.86
C SER A 20 -9.06 6.46 -12.89
N TRP A 21 -9.88 5.47 -12.61
CA TRP A 21 -9.46 4.38 -11.76
C TRP A 21 -8.62 3.36 -12.53
N PRO A 22 -7.58 2.78 -11.91
CA PRO A 22 -6.63 1.86 -12.56
C PRO A 22 -7.21 0.45 -12.81
N TRP A 23 -8.51 0.35 -13.06
CA TRP A 23 -9.15 -0.89 -13.46
C TRP A 23 -9.66 -0.79 -14.89
N ASP A 24 -9.47 -1.84 -15.69
CA ASP A 24 -9.92 -1.85 -17.09
C ASP A 24 -11.38 -2.37 -17.18
N PRO A 25 -12.37 -1.51 -17.47
CA PRO A 25 -13.78 -1.91 -17.55
C PRO A 25 -14.08 -2.80 -18.76
N LYS A 26 -13.18 -2.91 -19.73
CA LYS A 26 -13.36 -3.74 -20.94
C LYS A 26 -13.02 -5.21 -20.72
N GLN A 27 -12.36 -5.54 -19.61
CA GLN A 27 -11.97 -6.91 -19.29
C GLN A 27 -12.85 -7.50 -18.19
N LYS A 28 -13.39 -8.70 -18.45
CA LYS A 28 -14.26 -9.42 -17.49
C LYS A 28 -13.41 -10.18 -16.46
N GLY A 29 -13.74 -10.03 -15.17
CA GLY A 29 -13.15 -10.82 -14.08
C GLY A 29 -11.83 -10.27 -13.51
N MET A 30 -10.97 -11.16 -13.01
CA MET A 30 -9.74 -10.83 -12.25
C MET A 30 -8.71 -10.00 -13.06
N LYS A 31 -8.77 -10.04 -14.40
CA LYS A 31 -7.90 -9.25 -15.27
C LYS A 31 -8.18 -7.74 -15.23
N ARG A 32 -9.36 -7.33 -14.76
CA ARG A 32 -9.74 -5.92 -14.57
C ARG A 32 -8.83 -5.20 -13.56
N TYR A 33 -8.29 -5.92 -12.58
CA TYR A 33 -7.45 -5.34 -11.53
C TYR A 33 -5.95 -5.57 -11.77
N LYS A 34 -5.54 -5.93 -13.00
CA LYS A 34 -4.17 -6.33 -13.28
C LYS A 34 -3.14 -5.27 -12.85
N GLU A 35 -3.41 -3.99 -13.10
CA GLU A 35 -2.51 -2.90 -12.67
C GLU A 35 -2.47 -2.72 -11.16
N LEU A 36 -3.61 -2.89 -10.46
CA LEU A 36 -3.64 -2.85 -8.99
C LEU A 36 -2.87 -4.03 -8.40
N THR A 37 -3.07 -5.23 -8.93
CA THR A 37 -2.40 -6.44 -8.43
C THR A 37 -0.90 -6.36 -8.66
N ASP A 38 -0.47 -5.88 -9.84
CA ASP A 38 0.95 -5.69 -10.16
C ASP A 38 1.60 -4.67 -9.20
N SER A 39 0.95 -3.52 -8.99
CA SER A 39 1.41 -2.50 -8.04
C SER A 39 1.48 -3.03 -6.60
N THR A 40 0.48 -3.82 -6.18
CA THR A 40 0.43 -4.39 -4.82
C THR A 40 1.52 -5.44 -4.62
N ILE A 41 1.80 -6.28 -5.62
CA ILE A 41 2.86 -7.29 -5.55
C ILE A 41 4.23 -6.62 -5.37
N VAL A 42 4.51 -5.55 -6.12
CA VAL A 42 5.77 -4.80 -5.98
C VAL A 42 5.94 -4.27 -4.56
N VAL A 43 4.88 -3.68 -3.99
CA VAL A 43 4.91 -3.15 -2.62
C VAL A 43 5.15 -4.26 -1.59
N ILE A 44 4.53 -5.43 -1.76
CA ILE A 44 4.74 -6.60 -0.87
C ILE A 44 6.19 -7.07 -0.93
N VAL A 45 6.77 -7.20 -2.13
CA VAL A 45 8.16 -7.61 -2.30
C VAL A 45 9.11 -6.59 -1.67
N ALA A 46 8.86 -5.30 -1.87
CA ALA A 46 9.66 -4.23 -1.25
C ALA A 46 9.61 -4.28 0.28
N MET A 47 8.42 -4.48 0.87
CA MET A 47 8.26 -4.62 2.32
C MET A 47 8.99 -5.85 2.86
N LEU A 48 8.95 -6.99 2.17
CA LEU A 48 9.64 -8.20 2.59
C LEU A 48 11.17 -8.05 2.51
N LEU A 49 11.69 -7.46 1.43
CA LEU A 49 13.13 -7.23 1.28
C LEU A 49 13.65 -6.25 2.34
N LEU A 50 12.94 -5.13 2.56
CA LEU A 50 13.33 -4.15 3.58
C LEU A 50 13.23 -4.74 4.99
N GLY A 51 12.14 -5.44 5.30
CA GLY A 51 11.95 -6.08 6.60
C GLY A 51 13.00 -7.17 6.86
N GLY A 52 13.32 -7.98 5.85
CA GLY A 52 14.38 -8.99 5.94
C GLY A 52 15.76 -8.36 6.17
N TYR A 53 16.08 -7.27 5.45
CA TYR A 53 17.31 -6.52 5.67
C TYR A 53 17.39 -6.02 7.12
N VAL A 54 16.39 -5.26 7.59
CA VAL A 54 16.37 -4.71 8.95
C VAL A 54 16.52 -5.81 10.00
N ALA A 55 15.77 -6.91 9.86
CA ALA A 55 15.82 -8.03 10.81
C ALA A 55 17.21 -8.70 10.86
N LEU A 56 17.93 -8.80 9.74
CA LEU A 56 19.29 -9.36 9.71
C LEU A 56 20.28 -8.46 10.47
N PHE A 57 20.20 -7.14 10.28
CA PHE A 57 21.07 -6.21 11.00
C PHE A 57 20.75 -6.16 12.48
N ASP A 58 19.46 -6.19 12.84
CA ASP A 58 19.03 -6.26 14.24
C ASP A 58 19.54 -7.55 14.90
N PHE A 59 19.48 -8.70 14.21
CA PHE A 59 20.00 -9.97 14.72
C PHE A 59 21.52 -9.92 14.96
N ILE A 60 22.28 -9.36 14.01
CA ILE A 60 23.74 -9.20 14.15
C ILE A 60 24.05 -8.29 15.33
N LEU A 61 23.37 -7.15 15.43
CA LEU A 61 23.59 -6.16 16.49
C LEU A 61 23.26 -6.75 17.87
N VAL A 62 22.14 -7.45 18.01
CA VAL A 62 21.77 -8.13 19.26
C VAL A 62 22.79 -9.19 19.64
N SER A 63 23.28 -9.98 18.67
CA SER A 63 24.30 -10.99 18.91
C SER A 63 25.62 -10.37 19.39
N VAL A 64 26.06 -9.29 18.75
CA VAL A 64 27.27 -8.54 19.13
C VAL A 64 27.12 -7.92 20.51
N ILE A 65 26.01 -7.20 20.77
CA ILE A 65 25.77 -6.61 22.08
C ILE A 65 25.73 -7.70 23.14
N HIS A 66 25.00 -8.80 22.92
CA HIS A 66 24.93 -9.88 23.89
C HIS A 66 26.29 -10.53 24.16
N PHE A 67 27.18 -10.59 23.16
CA PHE A 67 28.57 -11.00 23.35
C PHE A 67 29.35 -10.02 24.25
N PHE A 68 29.20 -8.70 24.05
CA PHE A 68 29.85 -7.69 24.89
C PHE A 68 29.27 -7.60 26.30
N THR A 69 27.96 -7.77 26.49
CA THR A 69 27.32 -7.66 27.82
C THR A 69 27.52 -8.92 28.68
N ARG A 70 27.96 -10.04 28.09
CA ARG A 70 28.34 -11.27 28.81
C ARG A 70 29.84 -11.37 29.11
N LEU A 71 30.64 -10.41 28.64
CA LEU A 71 32.05 -10.23 29.01
C LEU A 71 32.14 -9.42 30.31
#